data_AF-A0A3M2CBM3-F1
#
_entry.id   AF-A0A3M2CBM3-F1
#
_cell.length_a   1.000
_cell.length_b   1.000
_cell.length_c   1.000
_cell.angle_alpha   90.00
_cell.angle_beta   90.00
_cell.angle_gamma   90.00
#
_symmetry.space_group_name_H-M   'P 1'
#
loop_
_entity.id
_entity.type
_entity.pdbx_description
1 polymer ?
#
loop_
_entity_poly.entity_id
_entity_poly.type
_entity_poly.pdbx_seq_one_letter_code
_entity_poly.pdbx_strand_id
1 'polypeptide(L)'
;MTRRTPSPRLALVALVAALANLSASAPAGAQPDAASRASEVRRLVDQLGADTFSSREAATRALAEMRVGPADLSAAGVEIASLSAEQRARLESALFEQFASTSRAGLGVQFDGAFASGVRLSRVIPEFPAAAVLMPGDVVERADGAPLTLTGVGTQPWLPLRYRILSHDPGETMPMVIRRGGRRLTVDVPLGRYEDLGNAQPVSDRDLAAAWSYRLQRMGLTLRDAGRLAATPTADGQSVWVPMPNADQTGLRPETGLIPGGRGGNRAPRRRAELAGAGRATSTQIVLRPGQAQVRVIQPQAVPQNMSRASLVRQIEQVSAWLDAAVAAASDPGLSPHDRADAADRVVQARERLAQLQRQLALIDER
;
A
#
# COMPACT_ATOMS: atom_id res chain seq x y z
N MET A 1 -62.92 -56.50 -14.64
CA MET A 1 -61.89 -56.95 -13.67
C MET A 1 -60.56 -57.01 -14.39
N THR A 2 -59.75 -55.96 -14.30
CA THR A 2 -58.42 -55.88 -14.92
C THR A 2 -57.44 -55.42 -13.85
N ARG A 3 -56.59 -56.34 -13.38
CA ARG A 3 -55.53 -56.06 -12.40
C ARG A 3 -54.41 -55.31 -13.11
N ARG A 4 -54.13 -54.06 -12.68
CA ARG A 4 -52.94 -53.30 -13.06
C ARG A 4 -51.75 -53.78 -12.23
N THR A 5 -50.73 -54.31 -12.89
CA THR A 5 -49.40 -54.55 -12.31
C THR A 5 -48.62 -53.23 -12.23
N PRO A 6 -47.89 -52.96 -11.14
CA PRO A 6 -47.07 -51.76 -11.00
C PRO A 6 -45.77 -51.86 -11.83
N SER A 7 -45.43 -50.76 -12.51
CA SER A 7 -44.26 -50.63 -13.38
C SER A 7 -42.92 -50.64 -12.60
N PRO A 8 -41.87 -51.32 -13.10
CA PRO A 8 -40.58 -51.47 -12.42
C PRO A 8 -39.68 -50.20 -12.43
N ARG A 9 -40.16 -49.05 -12.91
CA ARG A 9 -39.35 -47.82 -13.05
C ARG A 9 -39.27 -46.94 -11.80
N LEU A 10 -40.01 -47.26 -10.73
CA LEU A 10 -39.96 -46.51 -9.47
C LEU A 10 -38.96 -47.08 -8.44
N ALA A 11 -38.38 -48.26 -8.69
CA ALA A 11 -37.42 -48.87 -7.75
C ALA A 11 -35.97 -48.37 -7.94
N LEU A 12 -35.62 -47.75 -9.08
CA LEU A 12 -34.24 -47.31 -9.35
C LEU A 12 -33.95 -45.86 -8.91
N VAL A 13 -34.97 -45.02 -8.70
CA VAL A 13 -34.79 -43.62 -8.24
C VAL A 13 -34.60 -43.54 -6.72
N ALA A 14 -35.07 -44.52 -5.96
CA ALA A 14 -34.87 -44.58 -4.51
C ALA A 14 -33.45 -45.02 -4.10
N LEU A 15 -32.70 -45.71 -4.97
CA LEU A 15 -31.34 -46.18 -4.65
C LEU A 15 -30.25 -45.12 -4.92
N VAL A 16 -30.49 -44.16 -5.81
CA VAL A 16 -29.56 -43.03 -6.05
C VAL A 16 -29.74 -41.92 -5.00
N ALA A 17 -30.92 -41.77 -4.40
CA ALA A 17 -31.15 -40.84 -3.29
C ALA A 17 -30.54 -41.30 -1.94
N ALA A 18 -30.26 -42.60 -1.78
CA ALA A 18 -29.65 -43.14 -0.55
C ALA A 18 -28.11 -43.03 -0.52
N LEU A 19 -27.46 -42.82 -1.66
CA LEU A 19 -26.00 -42.63 -1.76
C LEU A 19 -25.56 -41.16 -1.75
N ALA A 20 -26.49 -40.21 -1.87
CA ALA A 20 -26.21 -38.77 -1.79
C ALA A 20 -26.21 -38.22 -0.35
N ASN A 21 -26.65 -39.00 0.65
CA ASN A 21 -26.73 -38.58 2.05
C ASN A 21 -25.67 -39.23 2.97
N LEU A 22 -24.68 -39.92 2.41
CA LEU A 22 -23.48 -40.37 3.12
C LEU A 22 -22.25 -39.51 2.78
N SER A 23 -22.43 -38.23 2.48
CA SER A 23 -21.40 -37.25 2.82
C SER A 23 -21.37 -37.13 4.34
N ALA A 24 -20.73 -38.13 4.96
CA ALA A 24 -20.27 -38.08 6.33
C ALA A 24 -19.69 -36.69 6.55
N SER A 25 -20.26 -35.96 7.50
CA SER A 25 -19.61 -34.80 8.09
C SER A 25 -18.24 -35.29 8.53
N ALA A 26 -17.22 -35.03 7.70
CA ALA A 26 -15.85 -35.10 8.16
C ALA A 26 -15.83 -34.28 9.45
N PRO A 27 -15.40 -34.83 10.58
CA PRO A 27 -15.35 -34.08 11.83
C PRO A 27 -14.62 -32.80 11.48
N ALA A 28 -15.30 -31.66 11.59
CA ALA A 28 -14.75 -30.35 11.27
C ALA A 28 -13.38 -30.32 11.94
N GLY A 29 -12.32 -30.43 11.13
CA GLY A 29 -10.99 -30.76 11.62
C GLY A 29 -10.70 -29.79 12.75
N ALA A 30 -10.55 -30.32 13.97
CA ALA A 30 -10.53 -29.52 15.17
C ALA A 30 -9.54 -28.38 14.94
N GLN A 31 -10.05 -27.16 14.73
CA GLN A 31 -9.18 -26.02 14.58
C GLN A 31 -8.32 -26.01 15.85
N PRO A 32 -6.98 -25.91 15.70
CA PRO A 32 -6.12 -25.90 16.87
C PRO A 32 -6.68 -24.86 17.84
N ASP A 33 -6.91 -25.29 19.08
CA ASP A 33 -7.47 -24.44 20.12
C ASP A 33 -6.72 -23.11 20.13
N ALA A 34 -7.44 -21.99 20.28
CA ALA A 34 -6.87 -20.65 20.19
C ALA A 34 -5.68 -20.49 21.17
N ALA A 35 -5.74 -21.14 22.33
CA ALA A 35 -4.64 -21.19 23.29
C ALA A 35 -3.41 -21.92 22.76
N SER A 36 -3.58 -23.04 22.04
CA SER A 36 -2.47 -23.76 21.40
C SER A 36 -1.84 -22.93 20.29
N ARG A 37 -2.66 -22.25 19.47
CA ARG A 37 -2.17 -21.36 18.42
C ARG A 37 -1.40 -20.17 19.00
N ALA A 38 -1.93 -19.50 20.02
CA ALA A 38 -1.25 -18.40 20.72
C ALA A 38 0.10 -18.85 21.31
N SER A 39 0.13 -20.03 21.96
CA SER A 39 1.36 -20.60 22.52
C SER A 39 2.42 -20.85 21.44
N GLU A 40 2.00 -21.37 20.30
CA GLU A 40 2.88 -21.64 19.16
C GLU A 40 3.42 -20.35 18.54
N VAL A 41 2.56 -19.33 18.33
CA VAL A 41 2.98 -18.01 17.85
C VAL A 41 4.02 -17.40 18.80
N ARG A 42 3.78 -17.46 20.11
CA ARG A 42 4.73 -16.97 21.11
C ARG A 42 6.08 -17.67 20.99
N ARG A 43 6.07 -19.01 20.94
CA ARG A 43 7.27 -19.84 20.77
C ARG A 43 8.07 -19.45 19.52
N LEU A 44 7.39 -19.25 18.38
CA LEU A 44 8.05 -18.86 17.13
C LEU A 44 8.65 -17.45 17.20
N VAL A 45 7.95 -16.49 17.82
CA VAL A 45 8.47 -15.12 18.03
C VAL A 45 9.70 -15.13 18.95
N ASP A 46 9.69 -15.92 20.01
CA ASP A 46 10.86 -16.09 20.89
C ASP A 46 12.04 -16.72 20.11
N GLN A 47 11.78 -17.69 19.22
CA GLN A 47 12.80 -18.31 18.35
C GLN A 47 13.39 -17.37 17.30
N LEU A 48 12.74 -16.26 16.97
CA LEU A 48 13.35 -15.21 16.14
C LEU A 48 14.59 -14.58 16.81
N GLY A 49 14.75 -14.74 18.13
CA GLY A 49 15.90 -14.28 18.91
C GLY A 49 16.92 -15.39 19.21
N ALA A 50 16.77 -16.59 18.65
CA ALA A 50 17.67 -17.71 18.92
C ALA A 50 19.12 -17.42 18.45
N ASP A 51 20.12 -18.00 19.10
CA ASP A 51 21.54 -17.77 18.77
C ASP A 51 21.93 -18.24 17.36
N THR A 52 21.31 -19.33 16.88
CA THR A 52 21.65 -19.91 15.58
C THR A 52 20.82 -19.28 14.46
N PHE A 53 21.49 -18.96 13.35
CA PHE A 53 20.83 -18.41 12.17
C PHE A 53 19.73 -19.34 11.62
N SER A 54 20.00 -20.64 11.58
CA SER A 54 19.04 -21.63 11.07
C SER A 54 17.73 -21.66 11.86
N SER A 55 17.77 -21.54 13.20
CA SER A 55 16.55 -21.48 14.01
C SER A 55 15.74 -20.20 13.74
N ARG A 56 16.41 -19.05 13.57
CA ARG A 56 15.73 -17.79 13.24
C ARG A 56 15.06 -17.81 11.87
N GLU A 57 15.73 -18.37 10.86
CA GLU A 57 15.18 -18.56 9.52
C GLU A 57 13.97 -19.51 9.53
N ALA A 58 14.09 -20.64 10.22
CA ALA A 58 13.00 -21.61 10.33
C ALA A 58 11.77 -20.98 11.02
N ALA A 59 11.98 -20.22 12.09
CA ALA A 59 10.90 -19.51 12.78
C ALA A 59 10.27 -18.41 11.91
N THR A 60 11.07 -17.67 11.14
CA THR A 60 10.57 -16.65 10.20
C THR A 60 9.65 -17.28 9.16
N ARG A 61 10.07 -18.40 8.54
CA ARG A 61 9.26 -19.13 7.56
C ARG A 61 8.00 -19.74 8.16
N ALA A 62 8.11 -20.37 9.34
CA ALA A 62 6.97 -20.96 10.02
C ALA A 62 5.92 -19.90 10.38
N LEU A 63 6.34 -18.72 10.81
CA LEU A 63 5.44 -17.59 11.00
C LEU A 63 4.75 -17.22 9.68
N ALA A 64 5.50 -17.05 8.58
CA ALA A 64 4.94 -16.72 7.27
C ALA A 64 3.87 -17.74 6.81
N GLU A 65 4.12 -19.03 7.00
CA GLU A 65 3.18 -20.11 6.63
C GLU A 65 1.93 -20.15 7.53
N MET A 66 2.04 -19.80 8.81
CA MET A 66 0.96 -19.87 9.80
C MET A 66 -0.14 -18.81 9.62
N ARG A 67 0.10 -17.78 8.79
CA ARG A 67 -0.80 -16.63 8.57
C ARG A 67 -1.18 -15.94 9.89
N VAL A 68 -0.16 -15.45 10.60
CA VAL A 68 -0.30 -14.79 11.90
C VAL A 68 -0.89 -13.37 11.72
N GLY A 69 -2.08 -13.14 12.28
CA GLY A 69 -2.71 -11.82 12.29
C GLY A 69 -2.40 -10.98 13.55
N PRO A 70 -2.84 -9.71 13.60
CA PRO A 70 -2.71 -8.87 14.80
C PRO A 70 -3.34 -9.49 16.05
N ALA A 71 -4.50 -10.14 15.88
CA ALA A 71 -5.19 -10.83 16.96
C ALA A 71 -4.38 -12.01 17.52
N ASP A 72 -3.67 -12.75 16.66
CA ASP A 72 -2.80 -13.85 17.07
C ASP A 72 -1.62 -13.34 17.90
N LEU A 73 -0.97 -12.25 17.47
CA LEU A 73 0.13 -11.62 18.21
C LEU A 73 -0.32 -11.11 19.59
N SER A 74 -1.50 -10.47 19.63
CA SER A 74 -2.10 -10.01 20.88
C SER A 74 -2.46 -11.17 21.80
N ALA A 75 -3.06 -12.24 21.28
CA ALA A 75 -3.41 -13.44 22.05
C ALA A 75 -2.16 -14.17 22.57
N ALA A 76 -1.06 -14.15 21.82
CA ALA A 76 0.24 -14.66 22.22
C ALA A 76 0.99 -13.76 23.23
N GLY A 77 0.40 -12.61 23.61
CA GLY A 77 1.02 -11.64 24.53
C GLY A 77 2.32 -11.05 23.99
N VAL A 78 2.46 -10.96 22.66
CA VAL A 78 3.68 -10.44 22.02
C VAL A 78 3.67 -8.91 22.07
N GLU A 79 4.47 -8.35 22.96
CA GLU A 79 4.74 -6.91 23.01
C GLU A 79 5.84 -6.55 22.01
N ILE A 80 5.48 -6.02 20.86
CA ILE A 80 6.46 -5.73 19.79
C ILE A 80 7.56 -4.76 20.28
N ALA A 81 7.18 -3.80 21.12
CA ALA A 81 8.13 -2.84 21.69
C ALA A 81 9.27 -3.51 22.47
N SER A 82 9.03 -4.68 23.07
CA SER A 82 10.03 -5.43 23.83
C SER A 82 10.93 -6.34 22.96
N LEU A 83 10.58 -6.54 21.68
CA LEU A 83 11.38 -7.35 20.76
C LEU A 83 12.69 -6.65 20.42
N SER A 84 13.77 -7.42 20.29
CA SER A 84 15.03 -6.92 19.74
C SER A 84 14.86 -6.43 18.30
N ALA A 85 15.79 -5.60 17.83
CA ALA A 85 15.75 -5.06 16.46
C ALA A 85 15.74 -6.18 15.39
N GLU A 86 16.51 -7.26 15.58
CA GLU A 86 16.52 -8.39 14.66
C GLU A 86 15.19 -9.16 14.70
N GLN A 87 14.66 -9.47 15.89
CA GLN A 87 13.36 -10.13 16.03
C GLN A 87 12.25 -9.34 15.34
N ARG A 88 12.23 -8.02 15.53
CA ARG A 88 11.26 -7.13 14.90
C ARG A 88 11.37 -7.15 13.38
N ALA A 89 12.58 -7.02 12.83
CA ALA A 89 12.81 -7.05 11.38
C ALA A 89 12.39 -8.40 10.76
N ARG A 90 12.66 -9.52 11.43
CA ARG A 90 12.26 -10.86 10.97
C ARG A 90 10.75 -11.07 11.05
N LEU A 91 10.13 -10.64 12.16
CA LEU A 91 8.67 -10.67 12.30
C LEU A 91 8.00 -9.82 11.22
N GLU A 92 8.49 -8.61 10.98
CA GLU A 92 8.01 -7.74 9.90
C GLU A 92 8.14 -8.41 8.53
N SER A 93 9.28 -9.04 8.24
CA SER A 93 9.50 -9.77 6.99
C SER A 93 8.49 -10.91 6.80
N ALA A 94 8.25 -11.72 7.84
CA ALA A 94 7.29 -12.82 7.80
C ALA A 94 5.85 -12.32 7.58
N LEU A 95 5.46 -11.25 8.27
CA LEU A 95 4.13 -10.66 8.13
C LEU A 95 3.94 -9.96 6.77
N PHE A 96 5.00 -9.36 6.22
CA PHE A 96 4.95 -8.78 4.87
C PHE A 96 4.76 -9.86 3.80
N GLU A 97 5.46 -10.99 3.90
CA GLU A 97 5.31 -12.12 2.98
C GLU A 97 3.86 -12.66 2.99
N GLN A 98 3.27 -12.78 4.18
CA GLN A 98 1.84 -13.11 4.31
C GLN A 98 0.95 -12.04 3.67
N PHE A 99 1.20 -10.78 3.96
CA PHE A 99 0.43 -9.64 3.43
C PHE A 99 0.46 -9.61 1.90
N ALA A 100 1.61 -9.88 1.29
CA ALA A 100 1.79 -9.87 -0.16
C ALA A 100 1.17 -11.09 -0.85
N SER A 101 1.05 -12.23 -0.16
CA SER A 101 0.56 -13.50 -0.73
C SER A 101 -0.94 -13.75 -0.52
N THR A 102 -1.64 -12.90 0.22
CA THR A 102 -3.06 -13.08 0.57
C THR A 102 -3.97 -12.11 -0.20
N SER A 103 -5.23 -12.50 -0.47
CA SER A 103 -6.20 -11.63 -1.13
C SER A 103 -6.39 -10.34 -0.32
N ARG A 104 -6.45 -9.19 -0.99
CA ARG A 104 -6.63 -7.87 -0.33
C ARG A 104 -8.10 -7.53 -0.17
N ALA A 105 -8.42 -6.66 0.78
CA ALA A 105 -9.76 -6.12 0.90
C ALA A 105 -10.13 -5.18 -0.27
N GLY A 106 -11.41 -5.15 -0.63
CA GLY A 106 -11.99 -4.27 -1.64
C GLY A 106 -13.22 -3.55 -1.11
N LEU A 107 -13.36 -2.25 -1.41
CA LEU A 107 -14.48 -1.44 -0.94
C LEU A 107 -15.70 -1.48 -1.88
N GLY A 108 -15.52 -1.76 -3.17
CA GLY A 108 -16.64 -1.80 -4.12
C GLY A 108 -17.18 -0.41 -4.50
N VAL A 109 -16.31 0.57 -4.71
CA VAL A 109 -16.70 1.94 -5.07
C VAL A 109 -15.88 2.47 -6.24
N GLN A 110 -16.46 3.42 -6.98
CA GLN A 110 -15.73 4.23 -7.95
C GLN A 110 -15.59 5.66 -7.41
N PHE A 111 -14.46 6.28 -7.72
CA PHE A 111 -14.14 7.64 -7.27
C PHE A 111 -14.41 8.64 -8.39
N ASP A 112 -15.00 9.78 -8.03
CA ASP A 112 -15.25 10.91 -8.95
C ASP A 112 -14.05 11.88 -9.01
N GLY A 113 -12.89 11.46 -8.48
CA GLY A 113 -11.79 12.34 -8.10
C GLY A 113 -11.86 12.72 -6.61
N ALA A 114 -11.14 13.76 -6.23
CA ALA A 114 -11.24 14.28 -4.87
C ALA A 114 -11.38 15.79 -4.83
N PHE A 115 -11.84 16.20 -3.66
CA PHE A 115 -12.18 17.55 -3.31
C PHE A 115 -11.27 17.96 -2.16
N ALA A 116 -11.16 19.27 -1.90
CA ALA A 116 -10.40 19.79 -0.78
C ALA A 116 -10.76 19.12 0.57
N SER A 117 -12.01 18.67 0.71
CA SER A 117 -12.55 18.03 1.90
C SER A 117 -12.39 16.50 1.98
N GLY A 118 -11.99 15.81 0.90
CA GLY A 118 -11.91 14.34 0.88
C GLY A 118 -12.23 13.70 -0.47
N VAL A 119 -12.47 12.39 -0.47
CA VAL A 119 -12.69 11.58 -1.70
C VAL A 119 -14.18 11.37 -1.95
N ARG A 120 -14.70 11.78 -3.11
CA ARG A 120 -16.12 11.58 -3.44
C ARG A 120 -16.34 10.26 -4.15
N LEU A 121 -17.40 9.56 -3.76
CA LEU A 121 -17.84 8.33 -4.39
C LEU A 121 -18.76 8.66 -5.56
N SER A 122 -18.38 8.33 -6.80
CA SER A 122 -19.26 8.45 -7.96
C SER A 122 -20.27 7.31 -8.03
N ARG A 123 -19.83 6.10 -7.65
CA ARG A 123 -20.64 4.89 -7.71
C ARG A 123 -20.30 3.94 -6.57
N VAL A 124 -21.30 3.20 -6.10
CA VAL A 124 -21.14 2.06 -5.19
C VAL A 124 -21.63 0.81 -5.93
N ILE A 125 -20.86 -0.27 -5.88
CA ILE A 125 -21.15 -1.54 -6.56
C ILE A 125 -22.17 -2.31 -5.70
N PRO A 126 -23.41 -2.57 -6.19
CA PRO A 126 -24.48 -3.14 -5.38
C PRO A 126 -24.16 -4.50 -4.74
N GLU A 127 -23.31 -5.30 -5.39
CA GLU A 127 -22.93 -6.64 -4.95
C GLU A 127 -21.88 -6.63 -3.83
N PHE A 128 -21.26 -5.48 -3.55
CA PHE A 128 -20.26 -5.36 -2.49
C PHE A 128 -20.91 -5.07 -1.13
N PRO A 129 -20.35 -5.58 -0.01
CA PRO A 129 -20.89 -5.34 1.33
C PRO A 129 -21.06 -3.86 1.68
N ALA A 130 -20.17 -3.00 1.16
CA ALA A 130 -20.21 -1.55 1.41
C ALA A 130 -21.49 -0.87 0.89
N ALA A 131 -22.21 -1.47 -0.06
CA ALA A 131 -23.47 -0.94 -0.59
C ALA A 131 -24.59 -0.85 0.45
N ALA A 132 -24.49 -1.60 1.55
CA ALA A 132 -25.42 -1.49 2.68
C ALA A 132 -25.24 -0.20 3.49
N VAL A 133 -24.08 0.47 3.37
CA VAL A 133 -23.70 1.60 4.22
C VAL A 133 -23.45 2.87 3.40
N LEU A 134 -22.70 2.74 2.29
CA LEU A 134 -22.27 3.84 1.45
C LEU A 134 -23.26 4.11 0.31
N MET A 135 -23.36 5.39 -0.09
CA MET A 135 -24.20 5.84 -1.19
C MET A 135 -23.39 6.66 -2.20
N PRO A 136 -23.76 6.64 -3.49
CA PRO A 136 -23.22 7.58 -4.46
C PRO A 136 -23.38 9.03 -3.98
N GLY A 137 -22.34 9.85 -4.18
CA GLY A 137 -22.29 11.24 -3.73
C GLY A 137 -21.71 11.44 -2.32
N ASP A 138 -21.52 10.38 -1.54
CA ASP A 138 -20.80 10.47 -0.26
C ASP A 138 -19.38 10.99 -0.46
N VAL A 139 -18.92 11.83 0.46
CA VAL A 139 -17.53 12.31 0.51
C VAL A 139 -16.84 11.71 1.73
N VAL A 140 -15.84 10.86 1.51
CA VAL A 140 -15.03 10.28 2.58
C VAL A 140 -14.00 11.30 3.05
N GLU A 141 -14.13 11.74 4.30
CA GLU A 141 -13.24 12.72 4.93
C GLU A 141 -12.14 12.05 5.75
N ARG A 142 -12.44 10.92 6.40
CA ARG A 142 -11.49 10.12 7.20
C ARG A 142 -11.69 8.63 7.00
N ALA A 143 -10.59 7.87 7.10
CA ALA A 143 -10.59 6.42 7.16
C ALA A 143 -9.54 5.96 8.18
N ASP A 144 -9.87 4.97 9.01
CA ASP A 144 -9.03 4.50 10.13
C ASP A 144 -8.60 5.65 11.07
N GLY A 145 -9.54 6.55 11.34
CA GLY A 145 -9.28 7.73 12.17
C GLY A 145 -8.36 8.78 11.53
N ALA A 146 -7.74 8.54 10.37
CA ALA A 146 -6.84 9.49 9.71
C ALA A 146 -7.56 10.32 8.64
N PRO A 147 -7.26 11.63 8.52
CA PRO A 147 -7.84 12.48 7.48
C PRO A 147 -7.33 12.11 6.08
N LEU A 148 -8.21 12.21 5.09
CA LEU A 148 -7.89 12.04 3.67
C LEU A 148 -7.62 13.38 2.96
N THR A 149 -7.21 14.40 3.73
CA THR A 149 -6.92 15.73 3.21
C THR A 149 -5.78 15.68 2.19
N LEU A 150 -5.95 16.44 1.11
CA LEU A 150 -4.94 16.59 0.08
C LEU A 150 -3.75 17.39 0.58
N THR A 151 -2.77 16.72 1.16
CA THR A 151 -1.50 17.32 1.55
C THR A 151 -0.42 16.84 0.60
N GLY A 152 -0.40 17.36 -0.63
CA GLY A 152 0.63 17.04 -1.61
C GLY A 152 0.28 17.49 -3.02
N VAL A 153 1.18 18.24 -3.66
CA VAL A 153 1.07 18.63 -5.07
C VAL A 153 1.35 17.39 -5.93
N GLY A 154 0.40 16.99 -6.79
CA GLY A 154 0.60 15.94 -7.81
C GLY A 154 0.28 14.51 -7.41
N THR A 155 -0.21 14.25 -6.19
CA THR A 155 -0.65 12.90 -5.79
C THR A 155 -2.11 12.69 -6.16
N GLN A 156 -2.43 11.57 -6.80
CA GLN A 156 -3.83 11.21 -7.05
C GLN A 156 -4.55 11.10 -5.71
N PRO A 157 -5.68 11.79 -5.55
CA PRO A 157 -6.16 12.10 -4.23
C PRO A 157 -6.90 10.96 -3.53
N TRP A 158 -7.29 9.94 -4.29
CA TRP A 158 -7.89 8.71 -3.78
C TRP A 158 -6.86 7.67 -3.32
N LEU A 159 -5.57 7.84 -3.64
CA LEU A 159 -4.52 6.86 -3.29
C LEU A 159 -4.43 6.59 -1.78
N PRO A 160 -4.46 7.60 -0.87
CA PRO A 160 -4.42 7.34 0.55
C PRO A 160 -5.59 6.48 1.05
N LEU A 161 -6.77 6.62 0.45
CA LEU A 161 -7.92 5.78 0.77
C LEU A 161 -7.73 4.36 0.23
N ARG A 162 -7.26 4.21 -1.02
CA ARG A 162 -6.95 2.88 -1.59
C ARG A 162 -5.96 2.11 -0.73
N TYR A 163 -4.87 2.74 -0.29
CA TYR A 163 -3.85 2.06 0.52
C TYR A 163 -4.37 1.62 1.88
N ARG A 164 -5.26 2.40 2.50
CA ARG A 164 -5.95 1.99 3.72
C ARG A 164 -6.84 0.78 3.47
N ILE A 165 -7.69 0.81 2.44
CA ILE A 165 -8.53 -0.33 2.05
C ILE A 165 -7.67 -1.58 1.85
N LEU A 166 -6.60 -1.50 1.06
CA LEU A 166 -5.69 -2.63 0.79
C LEU A 166 -4.92 -3.11 2.04
N SER A 167 -4.84 -2.31 3.10
CA SER A 167 -4.18 -2.70 4.36
C SER A 167 -5.00 -3.69 5.18
N HIS A 168 -6.31 -3.80 4.92
CA HIS A 168 -7.24 -4.70 5.59
C HIS A 168 -7.30 -6.09 4.95
N ASP A 169 -7.73 -7.06 5.75
CA ASP A 169 -8.12 -8.38 5.26
C ASP A 169 -9.57 -8.36 4.76
N PRO A 170 -9.93 -9.16 3.73
CA PRO A 170 -11.31 -9.26 3.28
C PRO A 170 -12.25 -9.70 4.40
N GLY A 171 -13.42 -9.07 4.50
CA GLY A 171 -14.40 -9.30 5.57
C GLY A 171 -14.22 -8.43 6.80
N GLU A 172 -13.09 -7.71 6.95
CA GLU A 172 -12.94 -6.71 8.01
C GLU A 172 -13.88 -5.52 7.82
N THR A 173 -14.16 -4.81 8.92
CA THR A 173 -14.85 -3.52 8.90
C THR A 173 -13.87 -2.37 9.05
N MET A 174 -13.99 -1.35 8.21
CA MET A 174 -13.14 -0.15 8.25
C MET A 174 -13.95 1.04 8.77
N PRO A 175 -13.56 1.67 9.90
CA PRO A 175 -14.23 2.87 10.40
C PRO A 175 -13.95 4.07 9.50
N MET A 176 -15.00 4.72 9.03
CA MET A 176 -14.94 5.86 8.12
C MET A 176 -15.75 7.04 8.65
N VAL A 177 -15.31 8.24 8.31
CA VAL A 177 -16.11 9.46 8.48
C VAL A 177 -16.44 10.02 7.11
N ILE A 178 -17.73 10.06 6.80
CA ILE A 178 -18.26 10.51 5.52
C ILE A 178 -19.10 11.77 5.69
N ARG A 179 -19.29 12.51 4.59
CA ARG A 179 -20.23 13.61 4.49
C ARG A 179 -21.29 13.27 3.44
N ARG A 180 -22.55 13.22 3.87
CA ARG A 180 -23.73 12.89 3.06
C ARG A 180 -24.76 14.01 3.18
N GLY A 181 -25.11 14.65 2.06
CA GLY A 181 -26.05 15.78 2.06
C GLY A 181 -25.67 16.91 3.03
N GLY A 182 -24.36 17.19 3.16
CA GLY A 182 -23.83 18.20 4.09
C GLY A 182 -23.71 17.74 5.56
N ARG A 183 -24.22 16.56 5.93
CA ARG A 183 -24.11 16.01 7.28
C ARG A 183 -22.92 15.07 7.40
N ARG A 184 -22.16 15.19 8.49
CA ARG A 184 -21.03 14.31 8.81
C ARG A 184 -21.51 13.09 9.58
N LEU A 185 -21.14 11.89 9.13
CA LEU A 185 -21.55 10.61 9.69
C LEU A 185 -20.30 9.76 9.96
N THR A 186 -20.27 9.06 11.09
CA THR A 186 -19.29 8.01 11.39
C THR A 186 -19.94 6.67 11.10
N VAL A 187 -19.30 5.86 10.26
CA VAL A 187 -19.86 4.58 9.79
C VAL A 187 -18.77 3.51 9.80
N ASP A 188 -19.15 2.27 10.13
CA ASP A 188 -18.28 1.09 9.98
C ASP A 188 -18.63 0.39 8.67
N VAL A 189 -17.68 0.36 7.74
CA VAL A 189 -17.92 -0.15 6.38
C VAL A 189 -17.33 -1.54 6.21
N PRO A 190 -18.15 -2.58 5.95
CA PRO A 190 -17.63 -3.92 5.68
C PRO A 190 -16.90 -3.96 4.34
N LEU A 191 -15.77 -4.66 4.30
CA LEU A 191 -14.92 -4.79 3.12
C LEU A 191 -15.12 -6.15 2.46
N GLY A 192 -15.25 -6.16 1.13
CA GLY A 192 -15.26 -7.37 0.31
C GLY A 192 -13.86 -7.83 -0.08
N ARG A 193 -13.76 -8.75 -1.03
CA ARG A 193 -12.46 -9.19 -1.58
C ARG A 193 -12.11 -8.33 -2.78
N TYR A 194 -10.85 -7.94 -2.91
CA TYR A 194 -10.37 -7.09 -3.99
C TYR A 194 -10.52 -7.75 -5.38
N GLU A 195 -10.32 -9.06 -5.44
CA GLU A 195 -10.45 -9.87 -6.65
C GLU A 195 -11.87 -9.94 -7.22
N ASP A 196 -12.89 -9.65 -6.40
CA ASP A 196 -14.30 -9.63 -6.84
C ASP A 196 -14.66 -8.31 -7.58
N LEU A 197 -13.73 -7.35 -7.67
CA LEU A 197 -13.93 -6.10 -8.39
C LEU A 197 -13.78 -6.33 -9.90
N GLY A 198 -14.89 -6.30 -10.65
CA GLY A 198 -14.88 -6.55 -12.10
C GLY A 198 -14.00 -5.61 -12.95
N ASN A 199 -13.63 -4.44 -12.42
CA ASN A 199 -12.71 -3.48 -13.06
C ASN A 199 -11.58 -3.05 -12.11
N ALA A 200 -11.08 -3.96 -11.28
CA ALA A 200 -9.97 -3.66 -10.38
C ALA A 200 -8.71 -3.27 -11.15
N GLN A 201 -8.10 -2.14 -10.78
CA GLN A 201 -6.74 -1.83 -11.22
C GLN A 201 -5.76 -2.80 -10.56
N PRO A 202 -4.82 -3.41 -11.31
CA PRO A 202 -3.81 -4.29 -10.71
C PRO A 202 -3.12 -3.63 -9.52
N VAL A 203 -2.93 -4.39 -8.43
CA VAL A 203 -2.20 -3.90 -7.26
C VAL A 203 -0.71 -3.94 -7.60
N SER A 204 -0.09 -2.76 -7.70
CA SER A 204 1.35 -2.67 -7.95
C SER A 204 2.18 -2.95 -6.68
N ASP A 205 3.46 -3.28 -6.83
CA ASP A 205 4.38 -3.38 -5.69
C ASP A 205 4.42 -2.11 -4.84
N ARG A 206 4.27 -0.95 -5.48
CA ARG A 206 4.19 0.35 -4.80
C ARG A 206 2.92 0.45 -3.95
N ASP A 207 1.78 -0.01 -4.47
CA ASP A 207 0.53 -0.05 -3.73
C ASP A 207 0.63 -0.98 -2.51
N LEU A 208 1.25 -2.15 -2.69
CA LEU A 208 1.48 -3.12 -1.61
C LEU A 208 2.38 -2.54 -0.51
N ALA A 209 3.51 -1.93 -0.87
CA ALA A 209 4.42 -1.33 0.10
C ALA A 209 3.76 -0.18 0.88
N ALA A 210 2.96 0.64 0.20
CA ALA A 210 2.21 1.72 0.84
C ALA A 210 1.13 1.15 1.79
N ALA A 211 0.33 0.19 1.32
CA ALA A 211 -0.70 -0.47 2.13
C ALA A 211 -0.12 -1.22 3.33
N TRP A 212 1.05 -1.86 3.17
CA TRP A 212 1.78 -2.49 4.25
C TRP A 212 2.18 -1.48 5.34
N SER A 213 2.66 -0.30 4.94
CA SER A 213 3.01 0.77 5.89
C SER A 213 1.80 1.21 6.73
N TYR A 214 0.60 1.29 6.12
CA TYR A 214 -0.64 1.56 6.86
C TYR A 214 -1.02 0.41 7.80
N ARG A 215 -0.82 -0.84 7.38
CA ARG A 215 -1.08 -2.01 8.22
C ARG A 215 -0.15 -2.04 9.43
N LEU A 216 1.14 -1.80 9.24
CA LEU A 216 2.11 -1.65 10.34
C LEU A 216 1.65 -0.59 11.34
N GLN A 217 1.18 0.56 10.85
CA GLN A 217 0.65 1.61 11.71
C GLN A 217 -0.57 1.17 12.52
N ARG A 218 -1.52 0.47 11.91
CA ARG A 218 -2.69 -0.10 12.60
C ARG A 218 -2.30 -1.12 13.67
N MET A 219 -1.25 -1.90 13.44
CA MET A 219 -0.71 -2.87 14.40
C MET A 219 0.18 -2.24 15.48
N GLY A 220 0.45 -0.92 15.42
CA GLY A 220 1.41 -0.27 16.31
C GLY A 220 2.87 -0.64 16.03
N LEU A 221 3.19 -1.19 14.85
CA LEU A 221 4.53 -1.56 14.39
C LEU A 221 5.32 -0.40 13.75
N THR A 222 5.00 0.86 14.03
CA THR A 222 5.63 1.98 13.32
C THR A 222 7.15 2.00 13.50
N LEU A 223 7.87 1.98 12.36
CA LEU A 223 9.35 2.09 12.26
C LEU A 223 9.96 3.30 12.99
N ARG A 224 9.15 4.30 13.36
CA ARG A 224 9.60 5.46 14.15
C ARG A 224 10.22 5.06 15.49
N ASP A 225 9.83 3.91 16.05
CA ASP A 225 10.40 3.45 17.33
C ASP A 225 11.73 2.70 17.18
N ALA A 226 12.09 2.25 15.97
CA ALA A 226 13.40 1.64 15.70
C ALA A 226 14.50 2.69 15.47
N GLY A 227 14.12 3.94 15.18
CA GLY A 227 15.04 5.06 14.93
C GLY A 227 15.47 5.86 16.17
N ARG A 228 14.99 5.50 17.38
CA ARG A 228 15.58 5.98 18.64
C ARG A 228 16.75 5.10 19.08
N LEU A 229 17.53 4.57 18.14
CA LEU A 229 18.93 4.28 18.43
C LEU A 229 19.54 5.60 18.87
N ALA A 230 19.85 5.70 20.16
CA ALA A 230 20.38 6.88 20.80
C ALA A 230 21.42 7.54 19.87
N ALA A 231 21.08 8.69 19.29
CA ALA A 231 22.11 9.67 19.02
C ALA A 231 22.76 9.89 20.38
N THR A 232 23.99 9.39 20.55
CA THR A 232 24.78 9.69 21.74
C THR A 232 24.70 11.20 21.91
N PRO A 233 24.25 11.72 23.07
CA PRO A 233 24.21 13.16 23.28
C PRO A 233 25.60 13.70 22.94
N THR A 234 25.70 14.61 21.97
CA THR A 234 26.90 15.45 21.90
C THR A 234 26.97 16.22 23.22
N ALA A 235 28.19 16.43 23.73
CA ALA A 235 28.46 16.99 25.06
C ALA A 235 27.81 18.37 25.33
N ASP A 236 27.27 18.96 24.28
CA ASP A 236 26.73 20.31 24.14
C ASP A 236 25.22 20.38 24.48
N GLY A 237 24.53 19.25 24.65
CA GLY A 237 23.17 19.19 25.19
C GLY A 237 22.05 19.82 24.33
N GLN A 238 22.33 20.26 23.10
CA GLN A 238 21.33 20.85 22.22
C GLN A 238 21.14 20.05 20.93
N SER A 239 20.08 19.25 20.90
CA SER A 239 19.51 18.72 19.66
C SER A 239 18.10 19.30 19.49
N VAL A 240 17.96 20.30 18.62
CA VAL A 240 16.65 20.78 18.16
C VAL A 240 16.33 20.06 16.85
N TRP A 241 15.38 19.13 16.87
CA TRP A 241 14.89 18.45 15.67
C TRP A 241 13.62 19.14 15.17
N VAL A 242 13.67 19.62 13.93
CA VAL A 242 12.48 20.12 13.21
C VAL A 242 11.82 18.93 12.49
N PRO A 243 10.52 18.67 12.69
CA PRO A 243 9.84 17.58 12.00
C PRO A 243 9.81 17.82 10.49
N MET A 244 10.19 16.82 9.68
CA MET A 244 9.91 16.85 8.24
C MET A 244 8.39 16.66 8.03
N PRO A 245 7.72 17.56 7.29
CA PRO A 245 6.37 17.29 6.81
C PRO A 245 6.43 16.17 5.77
N ASN A 246 5.58 15.16 5.96
CA ASN A 246 5.26 14.02 5.07
C ASN A 246 5.84 14.10 3.64
N ALA A 247 7.14 13.82 3.48
CA ALA A 247 7.71 13.55 2.18
C ALA A 247 7.32 12.12 1.79
N ASP A 248 6.87 11.95 0.55
CA ASP A 248 6.52 10.67 -0.06
C ASP A 248 7.67 9.65 0.09
N GLN A 249 7.55 8.74 1.05
CA GLN A 249 8.55 7.70 1.36
C GLN A 249 8.45 6.48 0.43
N THR A 250 7.52 6.48 -0.55
CA THR A 250 7.26 5.30 -1.40
C THR A 250 8.41 4.92 -2.36
N GLY A 251 9.47 5.74 -2.43
CA GLY A 251 10.69 5.45 -3.21
C GLY A 251 11.87 4.90 -2.39
N LEU A 252 11.77 4.84 -1.06
CA LEU A 252 12.80 4.28 -0.21
C LEU A 252 12.43 2.84 0.13
N ARG A 253 13.00 1.88 -0.59
CA ARG A 253 13.18 0.56 0.02
C ARG A 253 14.03 0.78 1.27
N PRO A 254 13.64 0.31 2.46
CA PRO A 254 14.63 0.09 3.50
C PRO A 254 15.53 -1.02 2.97
N GLU A 255 16.62 -0.65 2.29
CA GLU A 255 17.81 -1.47 2.42
C GLU A 255 18.21 -1.38 3.88
N THR A 256 17.62 -2.25 4.69
CA THR A 256 18.14 -2.60 6.01
C THR A 256 19.54 -3.14 5.76
N GLY A 257 20.53 -2.24 5.70
CA GLY A 257 21.95 -2.54 5.80
C GLY A 257 22.33 -3.07 7.19
N LEU A 258 21.44 -3.80 7.85
CA LEU A 258 21.75 -4.64 8.98
C LEU A 258 22.31 -5.93 8.39
N ILE A 259 23.63 -6.04 8.37
CA ILE A 259 24.31 -7.31 8.12
C ILE A 259 24.00 -8.23 9.31
N PRO A 260 23.26 -9.34 9.13
CA PRO A 260 23.00 -10.28 10.21
C PRO A 260 24.32 -10.89 10.70
N GLY A 261 24.61 -10.84 12.01
CA GLY A 261 25.78 -11.49 12.62
C GLY A 261 26.90 -10.56 13.15
N GLY A 262 26.74 -9.24 13.10
CA GLY A 262 27.71 -8.31 13.67
C GLY A 262 27.52 -8.09 15.18
N ARG A 263 28.44 -8.61 16.00
CA ARG A 263 28.54 -8.24 17.43
C ARG A 263 28.96 -6.76 17.52
N GLY A 264 28.25 -5.94 18.27
CA GLY A 264 28.57 -4.52 18.46
C GLY A 264 29.96 -4.34 19.08
N GLY A 265 30.98 -4.12 18.25
CA GLY A 265 32.33 -3.83 18.70
C GLY A 265 32.51 -2.34 18.98
N ASN A 266 32.99 -1.99 20.18
CA ASN A 266 33.42 -0.65 20.59
C ASN A 266 34.70 -0.19 19.84
N ARG A 267 34.63 -0.03 18.52
CA ARG A 267 35.69 0.65 17.75
C ARG A 267 35.14 1.92 17.12
N ALA A 268 35.64 3.06 17.59
CA ALA A 268 35.41 4.35 16.94
C ALA A 268 35.89 4.27 15.47
N PRO A 269 35.02 4.56 14.49
CA PRO A 269 35.42 4.51 13.09
C PRO A 269 36.31 5.72 12.77
N ARG A 270 37.61 5.48 12.60
CA ARG A 270 38.48 6.36 11.80
C ARG A 270 38.40 5.89 10.36
N ARG A 271 37.59 6.49 9.49
CA ARG A 271 37.81 6.43 8.02
C ARG A 271 37.31 7.66 7.27
N ARG A 272 38.22 8.18 6.46
CA ARG A 272 38.02 8.99 5.25
C ARG A 272 37.21 8.14 4.26
N ALA A 273 36.10 8.67 3.76
CA ALA A 273 35.29 8.00 2.74
C ALA A 273 35.60 8.61 1.37
N GLU A 274 36.41 7.92 0.56
CA GLU A 274 36.32 8.01 -0.90
C GLU A 274 35.29 6.98 -1.34
N LEU A 275 34.13 7.45 -1.81
CA LEU A 275 33.10 6.63 -2.43
C LEU A 275 33.34 6.64 -3.95
N ALA A 276 34.09 5.66 -4.45
CA ALA A 276 34.05 5.28 -5.85
C ALA A 276 33.11 4.07 -5.98
N GLY A 277 31.85 4.36 -6.31
CA GLY A 277 30.82 3.35 -6.58
C GLY A 277 29.82 3.94 -7.56
N ALA A 278 29.71 3.33 -8.74
CA ALA A 278 28.80 3.75 -9.80
C ALA A 278 27.35 3.47 -9.35
N GLY A 279 26.70 4.48 -8.79
CA GLY A 279 25.30 4.41 -8.35
C GLY A 279 24.96 5.54 -7.38
N ARG A 280 24.52 6.68 -7.94
CA ARG A 280 23.89 7.85 -7.26
C ARG A 280 24.46 8.23 -5.89
N ALA A 281 25.48 9.10 -5.88
CA ALA A 281 25.89 9.83 -4.69
C ALA A 281 24.96 11.03 -4.44
N THR A 282 24.21 11.02 -3.34
CA THR A 282 23.68 12.23 -2.72
C THR A 282 24.85 13.00 -2.10
N SER A 283 25.34 14.03 -2.80
CA SER A 283 26.35 14.93 -2.28
C SER A 283 25.77 15.75 -1.12
N THR A 284 26.15 15.42 0.11
CA THR A 284 25.86 16.24 1.29
C THR A 284 27.09 17.09 1.56
N GLN A 285 27.02 18.40 1.32
CA GLN A 285 28.11 19.32 1.65
C GLN A 285 27.92 19.83 3.07
N ILE A 286 28.74 19.34 4.00
CA ILE A 286 28.76 19.85 5.38
C ILE A 286 29.78 20.99 5.43
N VAL A 287 29.30 22.23 5.55
CA VAL A 287 30.16 23.38 5.78
C VAL A 287 30.26 23.60 7.29
N LEU A 288 31.42 23.30 7.86
CA LEU A 288 31.71 23.56 9.27
C LEU A 288 32.27 24.98 9.39
N ARG A 289 31.53 25.86 10.08
CA ARG A 289 32.07 27.13 10.60
C ARG A 289 32.16 27.04 12.12
N PRO A 290 33.16 27.68 12.76
CA PRO A 290 33.22 27.75 14.23
C PRO A 290 31.93 28.38 14.77
N GLY A 291 31.19 27.65 15.61
CA GLY A 291 29.97 28.13 16.27
C GLY A 291 28.65 27.91 15.54
N GLN A 292 28.63 27.43 14.28
CA GLN A 292 27.39 27.05 13.58
C GLN A 292 27.65 25.90 12.60
N ALA A 293 27.05 24.73 12.87
CA ALA A 293 26.92 23.68 11.88
C ALA A 293 25.67 23.94 11.03
N GLN A 294 25.86 24.37 9.78
CA GLN A 294 24.75 24.45 8.82
C GLN A 294 24.82 23.23 7.90
N VAL A 295 23.86 22.32 8.06
CA VAL A 295 23.65 21.22 7.11
C VAL A 295 22.83 21.77 5.96
N ARG A 296 23.50 22.20 4.89
CA ARG A 296 22.82 22.51 3.64
C ARG A 296 22.63 21.20 2.90
N VAL A 297 21.47 20.57 3.07
CA VAL A 297 20.99 19.57 2.12
C VAL A 297 20.78 20.31 0.81
N ILE A 298 21.77 20.24 -0.08
CA ILE A 298 21.53 20.56 -1.48
C ILE A 298 20.60 19.44 -1.94
N GLN A 299 19.29 19.65 -1.85
CA GLN A 299 18.37 18.82 -2.60
C GLN A 299 18.87 18.93 -4.04
N PRO A 300 19.32 17.83 -4.68
CA PRO A 300 19.44 17.88 -6.11
C PRO A 300 18.07 18.36 -6.57
N GLN A 301 18.02 19.52 -7.26
CA GLN A 301 16.81 19.93 -7.98
C GLN A 301 16.28 18.65 -8.59
N ALA A 302 15.10 18.21 -8.15
CA ALA A 302 14.61 16.87 -8.44
C ALA A 302 14.78 16.67 -9.94
N VAL A 303 15.84 15.97 -10.34
CA VAL A 303 16.09 15.66 -11.73
C VAL A 303 14.89 14.79 -12.03
N PRO A 304 13.96 15.24 -12.89
CA PRO A 304 12.79 14.45 -13.21
C PRO A 304 13.32 13.07 -13.57
N GLN A 305 12.73 12.03 -12.95
CA GLN A 305 13.11 10.63 -13.12
C GLN A 305 13.73 10.41 -14.48
N ASN A 306 14.93 9.84 -14.58
CA ASN A 306 15.66 9.60 -15.83
C ASN A 306 14.75 8.89 -16.86
N MET A 307 13.90 9.64 -17.55
CA MET A 307 13.11 9.14 -18.66
C MET A 307 14.14 8.90 -19.73
N SER A 308 14.24 7.65 -20.16
CA SER A 308 15.12 7.36 -21.29
C SER A 308 14.70 8.24 -22.46
N ARG A 309 15.66 8.67 -23.27
CA ARG A 309 15.41 9.42 -24.51
C ARG A 309 14.27 8.77 -25.33
N ALA A 310 14.30 7.45 -25.45
CA ALA A 310 13.24 6.66 -26.10
C ALA A 310 11.85 6.82 -25.45
N SER A 311 11.77 6.95 -24.13
CA SER A 311 10.50 7.24 -23.45
C SER A 311 9.98 8.64 -23.75
N LEU A 312 10.86 9.66 -23.80
CA LEU A 312 10.45 11.03 -24.13
C LEU A 312 9.98 11.17 -25.59
N VAL A 313 10.68 10.52 -26.53
CA VAL A 313 10.28 10.50 -27.94
C VAL A 313 8.88 9.89 -28.08
N ARG A 314 8.61 8.74 -27.45
CA ARG A 314 7.27 8.13 -27.47
C ARG A 314 6.19 9.03 -26.87
N GLN A 315 6.51 9.78 -25.82
CA GLN A 315 5.55 10.72 -25.23
C GLN A 315 5.30 11.93 -26.12
N ILE A 316 6.33 12.44 -26.79
CA ILE A 316 6.20 13.50 -27.79
C ILE A 316 5.28 13.03 -28.92
N GLU A 317 5.50 11.83 -29.46
CA GLU A 317 4.62 11.25 -30.51
C GLU A 317 3.17 11.11 -30.04
N GLN A 318 2.94 10.61 -28.83
CA GLN A 318 1.60 10.48 -28.25
C GLN A 318 0.91 11.84 -28.07
N VAL A 319 1.62 12.84 -27.53
CA VAL A 319 1.05 14.18 -27.31
C VAL A 319 0.81 14.90 -28.64
N SER A 320 1.67 14.71 -29.64
CA SER A 320 1.45 15.25 -31.00
C SER A 320 0.20 14.65 -31.65
N ALA A 321 0.01 13.33 -31.58
CA ALA A 321 -1.20 12.69 -32.10
C ALA A 321 -2.48 13.19 -31.38
N TRP A 322 -2.39 13.40 -30.06
CA TRP A 322 -3.48 13.99 -29.29
C TRP A 322 -3.77 15.45 -29.68
N LEU A 323 -2.72 16.25 -29.91
CA LEU A 323 -2.85 17.62 -30.41
C LEU A 323 -3.55 17.66 -31.77
N ASP A 324 -3.17 16.80 -32.71
CA ASP A 324 -3.78 16.75 -34.04
C ASP A 324 -5.27 16.42 -33.96
N ALA A 325 -5.64 15.45 -33.12
CA ALA A 325 -7.04 15.10 -32.87
C ALA A 325 -7.82 16.27 -32.23
N ALA A 326 -7.22 17.00 -31.29
CA ALA A 326 -7.84 18.16 -30.65
C ALA A 326 -8.03 19.32 -31.64
N VAL A 327 -7.05 19.56 -32.54
CA VAL A 327 -7.16 20.59 -33.60
C VAL A 327 -8.26 20.23 -34.59
N ALA A 328 -8.35 18.97 -35.00
CA ALA A 328 -9.40 18.49 -35.88
C ALA A 328 -10.79 18.68 -35.26
N ALA A 329 -10.97 18.29 -33.99
CA ALA A 329 -12.22 18.49 -33.26
C ALA A 329 -12.57 19.98 -33.07
N ALA A 330 -11.60 20.83 -32.73
CA ALA A 330 -11.85 22.26 -32.56
C ALA A 330 -12.31 22.94 -33.87
N SER A 331 -11.92 22.37 -35.02
CA SER A 331 -12.25 22.90 -36.35
C SER A 331 -13.50 22.25 -36.98
N ASP A 332 -14.10 21.25 -36.33
CA ASP A 332 -15.23 20.50 -36.88
C ASP A 332 -16.55 21.30 -36.77
N PRO A 333 -17.15 21.74 -37.89
CA PRO A 333 -18.41 22.48 -37.86
C PRO A 333 -19.59 21.62 -37.38
N GLY A 334 -19.49 20.29 -37.44
CA GLY A 334 -20.51 19.34 -37.00
C GLY A 334 -20.59 19.17 -35.48
N LEU A 335 -19.58 19.60 -34.72
CA LEU A 335 -19.61 19.58 -33.26
C LEU A 335 -20.38 20.78 -32.68
N SER A 336 -20.89 20.61 -31.46
CA SER A 336 -21.55 21.72 -30.77
C SER A 336 -20.55 22.85 -30.45
N PRO A 337 -21.01 24.11 -30.30
CA PRO A 337 -20.11 25.21 -29.90
C PRO A 337 -19.36 24.95 -28.59
N HIS A 338 -19.99 24.24 -27.65
CA HIS A 338 -19.37 23.85 -26.38
C HIS A 338 -18.24 22.84 -26.60
N ASP A 339 -18.48 21.77 -27.36
CA ASP A 339 -17.48 20.73 -27.61
C ASP A 339 -16.27 21.27 -28.38
N ARG A 340 -16.49 22.24 -29.28
CA ARG A 340 -15.40 22.95 -29.96
C ARG A 340 -14.57 23.81 -29.00
N ALA A 341 -15.21 24.47 -28.04
CA ALA A 341 -14.51 25.25 -27.01
C ALA A 341 -13.64 24.33 -26.13
N ASP A 342 -14.19 23.20 -25.67
CA ASP A 342 -13.43 22.20 -24.91
C ASP A 342 -12.27 21.59 -25.73
N ALA A 343 -12.46 21.40 -27.05
CA ALA A 343 -11.38 20.98 -27.93
C ALA A 343 -10.30 22.06 -28.07
N ALA A 344 -10.66 23.34 -28.17
CA ALA A 344 -9.72 24.45 -28.22
C ALA A 344 -8.86 24.55 -26.94
N ASP A 345 -9.47 24.35 -25.76
CA ASP A 345 -8.72 24.31 -24.50
C ASP A 345 -7.72 23.15 -24.45
N ARG A 346 -8.12 21.97 -24.97
CA ARG A 346 -7.22 20.82 -25.11
C ARG A 346 -6.06 21.10 -26.05
N VAL A 347 -6.26 21.87 -27.13
CA VAL A 347 -5.17 22.31 -28.02
C VAL A 347 -4.13 23.13 -27.26
N VAL A 348 -4.55 24.05 -26.40
CA VAL A 348 -3.63 24.87 -25.59
C VAL A 348 -2.81 23.99 -24.65
N GLN A 349 -3.48 23.11 -23.89
CA GLN A 349 -2.81 22.20 -22.96
C GLN A 349 -1.82 21.26 -23.66
N ALA A 350 -2.20 20.71 -24.82
CA ALA A 350 -1.35 19.84 -25.62
C ALA A 350 -0.08 20.55 -26.09
N ARG A 351 -0.19 21.80 -26.56
CA ARG A 351 0.96 22.61 -26.99
C ARG A 351 1.93 22.90 -25.85
N GLU A 352 1.42 23.26 -24.67
CA GLU A 352 2.26 23.51 -23.50
C GLU A 352 3.02 22.25 -23.07
N ARG A 353 2.32 21.11 -23.04
CA ARG A 353 2.93 19.83 -22.70
C ARG A 353 3.98 19.39 -23.71
N LEU A 354 3.69 19.54 -25.01
CA LEU A 354 4.63 19.23 -26.09
C LEU A 354 5.91 20.08 -25.97
N ALA A 355 5.77 21.39 -25.75
CA ALA A 355 6.90 22.30 -25.57
C ALA A 355 7.73 21.94 -24.33
N GLN A 356 7.09 21.49 -23.24
CA GLN A 356 7.79 21.01 -22.05
C GLN A 356 8.62 19.75 -22.34
N LEU A 357 8.04 18.75 -23.02
CA LEU A 357 8.72 17.51 -23.36
C LEU A 357 9.89 17.74 -24.32
N GLN A 358 9.73 18.63 -25.30
CA GLN A 358 10.80 19.02 -26.22
C GLN A 358 11.97 19.69 -25.50
N ARG A 359 11.71 20.59 -24.54
CA ARG A 359 12.77 21.17 -23.70
C ARG A 359 13.51 20.10 -22.89
N GLN A 360 12.80 19.11 -22.36
CA GLN A 360 13.43 18.00 -21.63
C GLN A 360 14.31 17.13 -22.53
N LEU A 361 13.86 16.86 -23.76
CA LEU A 361 14.65 16.11 -24.74
C LEU A 361 15.93 16.86 -25.13
N ALA A 362 15.84 18.16 -25.37
CA ALA A 362 17.00 19.01 -25.68
C ALA A 362 18.06 18.97 -24.57
N LEU A 363 17.63 19.05 -23.30
CA LEU A 363 18.54 18.95 -22.14
C LEU A 363 19.23 17.59 -22.00
N ILE A 364 18.67 16.52 -22.58
CA ILE A 364 19.30 15.19 -22.61
C ILE A 364 20.29 15.09 -23.76
N ASP A 365 19.95 15.63 -24.93
CA ASP A 365 20.82 15.59 -26.12
C ASP A 365 22.07 16.50 -25.96
N GLU A 366 22.04 17.48 -25.05
CA GLU A 366 23.20 18.34 -24.69
C GLU A 366 24.19 17.70 -23.71
N ARG A 367 23.87 16.54 -23.12
CA ARG A 367 24.72 15.81 -22.15
C ARG A 367 25.43 14.65 -22.79
#